data_AF-A0A1B9I084-F1
#
_entry.id   AF-A0A1B9I084-F1
#
_cell.length_a   1.000
_cell.length_b   1.000
_cell.length_c   1.000
_cell.angle_alpha   90.00
_cell.angle_beta   90.00
_cell.angle_gamma   90.00
#
_symmetry.space_group_name_H-M   'P 1'
#
loop_
_entity.id
_entity.type
_entity.pdbx_description
1 polymer ?
#
loop_
_entity_poly.entity_id
_entity_poly.type
_entity_poly.pdbx_seq_one_letter_code
_entity_poly.pdbx_strand_id
1 'polypeptide(L)'
;MASSRIPGCQIVIYRYKDDFLDKPQDYLKAFGHLDIEKKVPKITLIRLPLASSSKSFTSHSLVPILTENGFTLDTPIKAILPKISFGEKGRYLYTYDRSTKLG
;
A
#
# COMPACT_ATOMS: atom_id res chain seq x y z
N MET A 1 10.14 -21.58 3.50
CA MET A 1 10.60 -20.77 4.65
C MET A 1 12.02 -21.11 5.07
N ALA A 2 12.33 -22.38 5.39
CA ALA A 2 13.70 -22.79 5.76
C ALA A 2 14.74 -22.53 4.64
N SER A 3 14.36 -22.71 3.37
CA SER A 3 15.22 -22.43 2.21
C SER A 3 15.29 -20.95 1.80
N SER A 4 14.37 -20.11 2.29
CA SER A 4 14.19 -18.72 1.81
C SER A 4 14.63 -17.66 2.81
N ARG A 5 15.18 -18.05 3.97
CA ARG A 5 15.58 -17.14 5.06
C ARG A 5 14.49 -16.16 5.52
N ILE A 6 13.22 -16.57 5.45
CA ILE A 6 12.09 -15.76 5.92
C ILE A 6 11.82 -16.12 7.39
N PRO A 7 11.95 -15.18 8.35
CA PRO A 7 11.77 -15.44 9.79
C PRO A 7 10.37 -15.93 10.15
N GLY A 8 9.36 -15.38 9.47
CA GLY A 8 7.97 -15.77 9.62
C GLY A 8 7.08 -15.03 8.64
N CYS A 9 5.91 -15.59 8.37
CA CYS A 9 4.92 -15.04 7.46
C CYS A 9 3.49 -15.28 7.96
N GLN A 10 2.54 -14.52 7.42
CA GLN A 10 1.11 -14.78 7.55
C GLN A 10 0.55 -14.94 6.15
N ILE A 11 -0.29 -15.96 5.97
CA ILE A 11 -0.88 -16.32 4.68
C ILE A 11 -2.39 -16.32 4.86
N VAL A 12 -3.05 -15.59 3.97
CA VAL A 12 -4.50 -15.62 3.79
C VAL A 12 -4.80 -16.08 2.38
N ILE A 13 -5.77 -16.98 2.24
CA ILE A 13 -6.30 -17.38 0.93
C ILE A 13 -7.80 -17.13 0.96
N TYR A 14 -8.25 -16.32 0.00
CA TYR A 14 -9.65 -16.14 -0.32
C TYR A 14 -9.96 -16.99 -1.54
N ARG A 15 -11.09 -17.70 -1.52
CA ARG A 15 -11.59 -18.42 -2.70
C ARG A 15 -12.93 -17.81 -3.08
N TYR A 16 -13.06 -17.47 -4.35
CA TYR A 16 -14.34 -17.07 -4.89
C TYR A 16 -15.25 -18.29 -4.94
N LYS A 17 -16.42 -18.21 -4.28
CA LYS A 17 -17.53 -19.15 -4.41
C LYS A 17 -18.76 -18.32 -4.71
N ASP A 18 -19.61 -18.78 -5.61
CA ASP A 18 -20.76 -18.01 -6.09
C ASP A 18 -21.78 -17.65 -4.97
N ASP A 19 -21.77 -18.39 -3.85
CA ASP A 19 -22.68 -18.20 -2.70
C ASP A 19 -22.02 -17.41 -1.54
N PHE A 20 -22.04 -16.08 -1.64
CA PHE A 20 -21.20 -15.16 -0.86
C PHE A 20 -21.78 -14.67 0.48
N LEU A 21 -22.49 -15.51 1.25
CA LEU A 21 -23.19 -14.98 2.44
C LEU A 21 -22.44 -15.08 3.78
N ASP A 22 -21.51 -16.02 3.99
CA ASP A 22 -21.00 -16.21 5.37
C ASP A 22 -19.50 -16.05 5.59
N LYS A 23 -18.58 -16.55 4.74
CA LYS A 23 -17.12 -16.38 4.97
C LYS A 23 -16.30 -16.44 3.67
N PRO A 24 -15.76 -15.32 3.16
CA PRO A 24 -14.91 -15.34 1.96
C PRO A 24 -13.50 -15.93 2.21
N GLN A 25 -13.11 -16.06 3.48
CA GLN A 25 -11.79 -16.48 3.90
C GLN A 25 -11.73 -18.00 4.09
N ASP A 26 -11.14 -18.69 3.12
CA ASP A 26 -10.97 -20.15 3.15
C ASP A 26 -9.78 -20.58 4.03
N TYR A 27 -8.78 -19.71 4.20
CA TYR A 27 -7.56 -20.04 4.96
C TYR A 27 -6.90 -18.81 5.57
N LEU A 28 -6.46 -18.92 6.84
CA LEU A 28 -5.61 -17.95 7.53
C LEU A 28 -4.67 -18.69 8.47
N LYS A 29 -3.36 -18.56 8.26
CA LYS A 29 -2.34 -19.17 9.13
C LYS A 29 -1.08 -18.31 9.20
N ALA A 30 -0.45 -18.30 10.36
CA ALA A 30 0.85 -17.72 10.57
C ALA A 30 1.91 -18.82 10.76
N PHE A 31 3.13 -18.55 10.31
CA PHE A 31 4.26 -19.47 10.42
C PHE A 31 5.52 -18.73 10.89
N GLY A 32 6.38 -19.43 11.62
CA GLY A 32 7.67 -18.91 12.07
C GLY A 32 7.55 -17.91 13.22
N HIS A 33 8.50 -16.99 13.30
CA HIS A 33 8.65 -16.06 14.40
C HIS A 33 8.42 -14.61 13.94
N LEU A 34 7.81 -13.81 14.81
CA LEU A 34 7.81 -12.36 14.68
C LEU A 34 9.19 -11.79 15.00
N ASP A 35 9.82 -12.34 16.03
CA ASP A 35 11.15 -11.98 16.52
C ASP A 35 11.91 -13.29 16.77
N ILE A 36 12.98 -13.52 15.99
CA ILE A 36 13.78 -14.75 16.09
C ILE A 36 14.54 -14.77 17.42
N GLU A 37 15.13 -13.65 17.82
CA GLU A 37 16.01 -13.56 18.99
C GLU A 37 15.22 -13.79 20.29
N LYS A 38 14.05 -13.14 20.38
CA LYS A 38 13.14 -13.29 21.52
C LYS A 38 12.23 -14.52 21.41
N LYS A 39 12.36 -15.32 20.34
CA LYS A 39 11.53 -16.51 20.04
C LYS A 39 10.03 -16.23 20.10
N VAL A 40 9.61 -15.02 19.70
CA VAL A 40 8.19 -14.65 19.71
C VAL A 40 7.51 -15.26 18.49
N PRO A 41 6.50 -16.14 18.66
CA PRO A 41 5.82 -16.76 17.54
C PRO A 41 5.02 -15.73 16.74
N LYS A 42 4.91 -15.95 15.43
CA LYS A 42 4.03 -15.15 14.56
C LYS A 42 2.57 -15.56 14.80
N ILE A 43 1.68 -14.59 15.02
CA ILE A 43 0.22 -14.81 15.07
C ILE A 43 -0.49 -14.17 13.87
N THR A 44 -1.72 -14.59 13.60
CA THR A 44 -2.48 -14.23 12.38
C THR A 44 -3.03 -12.80 12.37
N LEU A 45 -3.12 -12.13 13.52
CA LEU A 45 -3.73 -10.81 13.68
C LEU A 45 -2.71 -9.71 13.97
N ILE A 46 -1.51 -9.81 13.40
CA ILE A 46 -0.51 -8.74 13.53
C ILE A 46 -0.59 -7.73 12.39
N ARG A 47 -0.24 -6.48 12.69
CA ARG A 47 -0.04 -5.46 11.67
C ARG A 47 1.34 -5.62 11.03
N LEU A 48 1.37 -5.69 9.70
CA LEU A 48 2.61 -5.71 8.92
C LEU A 48 2.69 -4.43 8.07
N PRO A 49 3.89 -3.90 7.83
CA PRO A 49 4.06 -2.80 6.89
C PRO A 49 3.65 -3.25 5.49
N LEU A 50 2.74 -2.51 4.84
CA LEU A 50 2.20 -2.85 3.53
C LEU A 50 3.21 -2.69 2.38
N ALA A 51 4.27 -1.89 2.59
CA ALA A 51 5.29 -1.61 1.58
C ALA A 51 4.67 -1.26 0.22
N SER A 52 5.02 -1.96 -0.86
CA SER A 52 4.48 -1.68 -2.20
C SER A 52 2.99 -1.99 -2.36
N SER A 53 2.40 -2.82 -1.50
CA SER A 53 0.97 -3.16 -1.56
C SER A 53 0.06 -1.96 -1.28
N SER A 54 0.58 -0.91 -0.63
CA SER A 54 -0.14 0.35 -0.42
C SER A 54 -0.55 1.05 -1.72
N LYS A 55 0.17 0.81 -2.83
CA LYS A 55 -0.11 1.42 -4.13
C LYS A 55 -1.51 1.09 -4.64
N SER A 56 -1.99 -0.13 -4.41
CA SER A 56 -3.33 -0.54 -4.83
C SER A 56 -4.43 0.31 -4.18
N PHE A 57 -4.30 0.59 -2.88
CA PHE A 57 -5.20 1.47 -2.14
C PHE A 57 -5.11 2.90 -2.67
N THR A 58 -3.89 3.43 -2.85
CA THR A 58 -3.71 4.78 -3.39
C THR A 58 -4.29 4.93 -4.80
N SER A 59 -4.08 3.95 -5.68
CA SER A 59 -4.65 3.94 -7.03
C SER A 59 -6.17 3.84 -7.02
N HIS A 60 -6.73 3.02 -6.13
CA HIS A 60 -8.18 2.90 -5.97
C HIS A 60 -8.82 4.22 -5.50
N SER A 61 -8.18 4.90 -4.55
CA SER A 61 -8.65 6.20 -4.04
C SER A 61 -8.42 7.37 -5.00
N LEU A 62 -7.54 7.24 -5.99
CA LEU A 62 -7.19 8.37 -6.87
C LEU A 62 -8.37 8.85 -7.72
N VAL A 63 -9.12 7.93 -8.32
CA VAL A 63 -10.23 8.26 -9.24
C VAL A 63 -11.32 9.11 -8.57
N PRO A 64 -11.88 8.74 -7.40
CA PRO A 64 -12.89 9.58 -6.75
C PRO A 64 -12.32 10.96 -6.38
N ILE A 65 -11.09 11.03 -5.86
CA ILE A 65 -10.44 12.30 -5.51
C ILE A 65 -10.31 13.22 -6.73
N LEU A 66 -9.86 12.70 -7.87
CA LEU A 66 -9.76 13.50 -9.10
C LEU A 66 -11.13 14.00 -9.52
N THR A 67 -12.13 13.11 -9.54
CA THR A 67 -13.49 13.43 -9.98
C THR A 67 -14.15 14.51 -9.12
N GLU A 68 -14.02 14.41 -7.79
CA GLU A 68 -14.53 15.41 -6.82
C GLU A 68 -13.91 16.81 -7.03
N ASN A 69 -12.70 16.86 -7.58
CA ASN A 69 -11.97 18.10 -7.85
C ASN A 69 -12.06 18.55 -9.32
N GLY A 70 -12.95 17.94 -10.12
CA GLY A 70 -13.14 18.30 -11.53
C GLY A 70 -12.00 17.87 -12.46
N PHE A 71 -11.16 16.94 -12.02
CA PHE A 71 -10.06 16.38 -12.79
C PHE A 71 -10.38 14.96 -13.29
N THR A 72 -9.62 14.53 -14.28
CA THR A 72 -9.66 13.18 -14.86
C THR A 72 -8.27 12.54 -14.79
N LEU A 73 -8.18 11.25 -15.10
CA LEU A 73 -6.89 10.55 -15.20
C LEU A 73 -5.99 11.11 -16.32
N ASP A 74 -6.57 11.81 -17.29
CA ASP A 74 -5.85 12.49 -18.38
C ASP A 74 -5.41 13.91 -18.02
N THR A 75 -5.85 14.43 -16.87
CA THR A 75 -5.47 15.76 -16.42
C THR A 75 -3.95 15.82 -16.24
N PRO A 76 -3.25 16.78 -16.90
CA PRO A 76 -1.82 16.93 -16.70
C PRO A 76 -1.51 17.16 -15.22
N ILE A 77 -0.59 16.38 -14.67
CA ILE A 77 -0.21 16.47 -13.25
C ILE A 77 0.21 17.88 -12.81
N LYS A 78 0.71 18.72 -13.73
CA LYS A 78 1.02 20.14 -13.45
C LYS A 78 -0.22 21.01 -13.17
N ALA A 79 -1.40 20.63 -13.67
CA ALA A 79 -2.64 21.34 -13.33
C ALA A 79 -3.03 21.11 -11.86
N ILE A 80 -2.62 19.98 -11.28
CA ILE A 80 -2.91 19.60 -9.90
C ILE A 80 -1.75 20.00 -8.97
N LEU A 81 -0.52 19.77 -9.41
CA LEU A 81 0.73 20.07 -8.68
C LEU A 81 1.61 21.01 -9.51
N PRO A 82 1.32 22.32 -9.54
CA PRO A 82 1.98 23.26 -10.44
C PRO A 82 3.49 23.42 -10.17
N LYS A 83 3.93 23.14 -8.94
CA LYS A 83 5.35 23.19 -8.54
C LYS A 83 6.13 21.92 -8.85
N ILE A 84 5.50 20.88 -9.42
CA ILE A 84 6.20 19.64 -9.74
C ILE A 84 7.12 19.85 -10.94
N SER A 85 8.39 19.47 -10.78
CA SER A 85 9.37 19.47 -11.85
C SER A 85 9.88 18.06 -12.11
N PHE A 86 9.98 17.71 -13.39
CA PHE A 86 10.46 16.42 -13.84
C PHE A 86 11.93 16.56 -14.23
N GLY A 87 12.82 15.88 -13.51
CA GLY A 87 14.21 15.76 -13.90
C GLY A 87 14.40 14.75 -15.03
N GLU A 88 15.63 14.65 -15.54
CA GLU A 88 15.97 13.66 -16.56
C GLU A 88 15.66 12.24 -16.08
N LYS A 89 15.02 11.44 -16.94
CA LYS A 89 14.57 10.06 -16.68
C LYS A 89 13.39 9.91 -15.71
N GLY A 90 12.53 10.92 -15.58
CA GLY A 90 11.29 10.81 -14.81
C GLY A 90 11.50 10.81 -13.29
N ARG A 91 12.68 11.24 -12.82
CA ARG A 91 12.94 11.48 -11.40
C ARG A 91 12.30 12.80 -11.00
N TYR A 92 11.51 12.80 -9.92
CA TYR A 92 10.88 14.00 -9.41
C TYR A 92 11.89 14.85 -8.63
N LEU A 93 11.99 16.13 -8.99
CA LEU A 93 12.61 17.15 -8.15
C LEU A 93 11.47 17.93 -7.50
N TYR A 94 11.14 17.58 -6.27
CA TYR A 94 10.18 18.32 -5.47
C TYR A 94 10.93 19.27 -4.55
N THR A 95 10.94 20.56 -4.88
CA THR A 95 11.39 21.60 -3.98
C THR A 95 10.23 21.95 -3.03
N TYR A 96 10.22 21.33 -1.85
CA TYR A 96 9.32 21.74 -0.78
C TYR A 96 9.78 23.10 -0.25
N ASP A 97 9.13 24.16 -0.72
CA ASP A 97 9.33 25.49 -0.19
C ASP A 97 8.68 25.58 1.21
N ARG A 98 9.51 25.65 2.25
CA ARG A 98 9.06 25.78 3.65
C ARG A 98 8.48 27.17 3.97
N SER A 99 8.47 28.11 3.04
CA SER A 99 8.05 29.50 3.29
C SER A 99 6.53 29.71 3.45
N THR A 100 5.69 28.70 3.19
CA THR A 100 4.22 28.85 3.24
C THR A 100 3.56 28.19 4.45
N LYS A 101 4.17 28.34 5.63
CA LYS A 101 3.45 28.21 6.91
C LYS A 101 3.63 29.47 7.75
N LEU A 102 2.64 30.37 7.64
CA LEU A 102 2.00 31.20 8.68
C LEU A 102 1.48 32.49 8.02
N GLY A 103 0.23 32.42 7.58
CA GLY A 103 -0.66 33.53 7.26
C GLY A 103 -2.06 33.08 7.63
#